data_AF-A0A258SM89-F1
#
_entry.id   AF-A0A258SM89-F1
#
_cell.length_a   1.000
_cell.length_b   1.000
_cell.length_c   1.000
_cell.angle_alpha   90.00
_cell.angle_beta   90.00
_cell.angle_gamma   90.00
#
_symmetry.space_group_name_H-M   'P 1'
#
loop_
_entity.id
_entity.type
_entity.pdbx_description
1 polymer ?
#
loop_
_entity_poly.entity_id
_entity_poly.type
_entity_poly.pdbx_seq_one_letter_code
_entity_poly.pdbx_strand_id
1 'polypeptide(L)'
;MSKKMLICIFTGFSSGLPLYILISLLPAWLRSEGVNLKAIGLFALINLPFTWKFLWAPLFDRYTPPLGRRRGWLLITQLFLLVSIPLFGLFKPAFDIWTIAYLATVVAFFSACQDIVLDAYRRELLIDAELGLGNAVHVNAYKIAGLIPGSLSLILADHMAWSSVFMITALFML
;
A
#
# COMPACT_ATOMS: atom_id res chain seq x y z
N MET A 1 11.26 10.56 21.76
CA MET A 1 10.66 10.69 20.41
C MET A 1 9.37 11.49 20.54
N SER A 2 9.14 12.54 19.74
CA SER A 2 7.91 13.35 19.86
C SER A 2 6.69 12.57 19.33
N LYS A 3 5.48 12.90 19.82
CA LYS A 3 4.22 12.30 19.33
C LYS A 3 4.10 12.38 17.80
N LYS A 4 4.60 13.46 17.20
CA LYS A 4 4.58 13.68 15.75
C LYS A 4 5.45 12.67 14.99
N MET A 5 6.61 12.33 15.55
CA MET A 5 7.53 11.34 14.97
C MET A 5 6.96 9.92 15.04
N LEU A 6 6.27 9.56 16.12
CA LEU A 6 5.55 8.29 16.22
C LEU A 6 4.44 8.17 15.16
N ILE A 7 3.68 9.25 14.95
CA ILE A 7 2.67 9.30 13.89
C ILE A 7 3.32 9.06 12.52
N CYS A 8 4.45 9.71 12.22
CA CYS A 8 5.17 9.53 10.96
C CYS A 8 5.67 8.09 10.73
N ILE A 9 6.08 7.39 11.79
CA ILE A 9 6.46 5.96 11.70
C ILE A 9 5.24 5.13 11.33
N PHE A 10 4.16 5.27 12.09
CA PHE A 10 2.97 4.45 11.89
C PHE A 10 2.37 4.66 10.51
N THR A 11 2.27 5.92 10.07
CA THR A 11 1.75 6.25 8.74
C THR A 11 2.67 5.77 7.62
N GLY A 12 3.99 5.93 7.78
CA GLY A 12 4.96 5.47 6.78
C GLY A 12 5.00 3.95 6.67
N PHE A 13 4.86 3.25 7.79
CA PHE A 13 4.73 1.80 7.79
C PHE A 13 3.46 1.34 7.07
N SER A 14 2.31 1.94 7.41
CA SER A 14 1.04 1.57 6.82
C SER A 14 0.97 1.83 5.31
N SER A 15 1.55 2.93 4.82
CA SER A 15 1.56 3.23 3.37
C SER A 15 2.60 2.45 2.57
N GLY A 16 3.64 1.92 3.24
CA GLY A 16 4.60 1.02 2.62
C GLY A 16 3.99 -0.33 2.25
N LEU A 17 3.11 -0.87 3.11
CA LEU A 17 2.56 -2.21 2.95
C LEU A 17 1.91 -2.43 1.57
N PRO A 18 0.98 -1.60 1.07
CA PRO A 18 0.34 -1.82 -0.23
C PRO A 18 1.32 -1.80 -1.40
N LEU A 19 2.31 -0.90 -1.41
CA LEU A 19 3.32 -0.90 -2.48
C LEU A 19 4.07 -2.22 -2.48
N TYR A 20 4.59 -2.65 -1.33
CA TYR A 20 5.35 -3.90 -1.23
C TYR A 20 4.48 -5.12 -1.55
N ILE A 21 3.20 -5.13 -1.21
CA ILE A 21 2.27 -6.19 -1.65
C ILE A 21 2.25 -6.27 -3.18
N LEU A 22 2.19 -5.15 -3.89
CA LEU A 22 2.12 -5.14 -5.36
C LEU A 22 3.44 -5.51 -6.03
N ILE A 23 4.59 -5.11 -5.47
CA ILE A 23 5.90 -5.32 -6.10
C ILE A 23 6.61 -6.60 -5.66
N SER A 24 6.26 -7.19 -4.51
CA SER A 24 6.89 -8.42 -4.02
C SER A 24 5.91 -9.58 -3.84
N LEU A 25 4.87 -9.40 -3.01
CA LEU A 25 3.95 -10.49 -2.65
C LEU A 25 3.11 -10.98 -3.83
N LEU A 26 2.53 -10.06 -4.59
CA LEU A 26 1.65 -10.36 -5.72
C LEU A 26 2.40 -11.10 -6.85
N PRO A 27 3.58 -10.66 -7.33
CA PRO A 27 4.37 -11.43 -8.29
C PRO A 27 4.78 -12.81 -7.79
N ALA A 28 5.14 -12.92 -6.50
CA ALA A 28 5.51 -14.20 -5.89
C ALA A 28 4.33 -15.18 -5.86
N TRP A 29 3.14 -14.71 -5.46
CA TRP A 29 1.90 -15.48 -5.48
C TRP A 29 1.52 -15.94 -6.89
N LEU A 30 1.53 -15.02 -7.87
CA LEU A 30 1.24 -15.37 -9.27
C LEU A 30 2.24 -16.42 -9.78
N ARG A 31 3.52 -16.29 -9.40
CA ARG A 31 4.55 -17.23 -9.80
C ARG A 31 4.37 -18.61 -9.18
N SER A 32 4.01 -18.70 -7.89
CA SER A 32 3.74 -19.99 -7.23
C SER A 32 2.51 -20.70 -7.81
N GLU A 33 1.53 -19.95 -8.28
CA GLU A 33 0.32 -20.47 -8.94
C GLU A 33 0.52 -20.77 -10.43
N GLY A 34 1.77 -20.79 -10.90
CA GLY A 34 2.13 -21.22 -12.26
C GLY A 34 1.94 -20.18 -13.36
N VAL A 35 1.67 -18.91 -13.01
CA VAL A 35 1.53 -17.84 -14.01
C VAL A 35 2.87 -17.58 -14.72
N ASN A 36 2.81 -17.40 -16.04
CA ASN A 36 3.98 -17.14 -16.86
C ASN A 36 4.64 -15.80 -16.49
N LEU A 37 5.97 -15.79 -16.41
CA LEU A 37 6.78 -14.59 -16.14
C LEU A 37 6.45 -13.42 -17.09
N LYS A 38 6.12 -13.68 -18.36
CA LYS A 38 5.68 -12.62 -19.28
C LYS A 38 4.41 -11.92 -18.81
N ALA A 39 3.43 -12.68 -18.32
CA ALA A 39 2.20 -12.12 -17.77
C ALA A 39 2.48 -11.36 -16.47
N ILE A 40 3.31 -11.91 -15.58
CA ILE A 40 3.76 -11.22 -14.36
C ILE A 40 4.50 -9.91 -14.70
N GLY A 41 5.29 -9.88 -15.77
CA GLY A 41 5.93 -8.66 -16.26
C GLY A 41 4.92 -7.56 -16.65
N LEU A 42 3.74 -7.93 -17.17
CA LEU A 42 2.67 -6.96 -17.46
C LEU A 42 2.08 -6.35 -16.18
N PHE A 43 2.10 -7.06 -15.05
CA PHE A 43 1.69 -6.49 -13.76
C PHE A 43 2.61 -5.35 -13.31
N ALA A 44 3.81 -5.18 -13.87
CA ALA A 44 4.62 -3.99 -13.61
C ALA A 44 3.89 -2.69 -14.00
N LEU A 45 3.00 -2.73 -15.02
CA LEU A 45 2.18 -1.59 -15.46
C LEU A 45 1.18 -1.14 -14.39
N ILE A 46 0.85 -2.00 -13.43
CA ILE A 46 -0.03 -1.66 -12.32
C ILE A 46 0.60 -0.61 -11.41
N ASN A 47 1.91 -0.39 -11.49
CA ASN A 47 2.60 0.67 -10.74
C ASN A 47 2.47 2.06 -11.38
N LEU A 48 1.91 2.18 -12.60
CA LEU A 48 1.71 3.47 -13.26
C LEU A 48 1.00 4.52 -12.40
N PRO A 49 0.00 4.17 -11.56
CA PRO A 49 -0.64 5.15 -10.70
C PRO A 49 0.31 5.83 -9.71
N PHE A 50 1.35 5.15 -9.24
CA PHE A 50 2.36 5.77 -8.37
C PHE A 50 3.17 6.85 -9.10
N THR A 51 3.40 6.68 -10.40
CA THR A 51 4.09 7.67 -11.25
C THR A 51 3.18 8.83 -11.63
N TRP A 52 1.91 8.54 -11.95
CA TRP A 52 0.95 9.55 -12.42
C TRP A 52 0.16 10.24 -11.31
N LYS A 53 0.47 9.93 -10.04
CA LYS A 53 -0.24 10.47 -8.88
C LYS A 53 -0.36 12.00 -8.84
N PHE A 54 0.57 12.71 -9.49
CA PHE A 54 0.50 14.17 -9.63
C PHE A 54 -0.75 14.68 -10.36
N LEU A 55 -1.38 13.89 -11.23
CA LEU A 55 -2.56 14.29 -11.99
C LEU A 55 -3.79 14.51 -11.12
N TRP A 56 -3.99 13.66 -10.10
CA TRP A 56 -5.14 13.75 -9.19
C TRP A 56 -4.80 14.32 -7.83
N ALA A 57 -3.52 14.53 -7.50
CA ALA A 57 -3.10 15.14 -6.25
C ALA A 57 -3.88 16.45 -5.89
N PRO A 58 -4.16 17.38 -6.83
CA PRO A 58 -4.92 18.60 -6.52
C PRO A 58 -6.34 18.35 -6.02
N LEU A 59 -6.96 17.21 -6.38
CA LEU A 59 -8.32 16.88 -5.94
C LEU A 59 -8.38 16.65 -4.42
N PHE A 60 -7.33 16.07 -3.85
CA PHE A 60 -7.22 15.80 -2.41
C PHE A 60 -7.03 17.08 -1.59
N ASP A 61 -6.55 18.15 -2.23
CA ASP A 61 -6.44 19.48 -1.61
C ASP A 61 -7.74 20.27 -1.71
N ARG A 62 -8.54 20.04 -2.77
CA ARG A 62 -9.79 20.75 -3.05
C ARG A 62 -10.98 20.25 -2.23
N TYR A 63 -11.09 18.94 -2.02
CA TYR A 63 -12.23 18.33 -1.34
C TYR A 63 -11.93 17.98 0.11
N THR A 64 -12.86 18.29 1.02
CA THR A 64 -12.71 18.07 2.47
C THR A 64 -13.73 17.05 2.98
N PRO A 65 -13.32 15.80 3.29
CA PRO A 65 -14.18 14.80 3.91
C PRO A 65 -14.56 15.15 5.37
N PRO A 66 -15.59 14.50 5.95
CA PRO A 66 -16.21 14.90 7.23
C PRO A 66 -15.29 14.81 8.47
N LEU A 67 -14.15 14.11 8.39
CA LEU A 67 -13.15 14.02 9.46
C LEU A 67 -11.97 15.00 9.27
N GLY A 68 -12.17 16.03 8.46
CA GLY A 68 -11.15 16.99 8.07
C GLY A 68 -10.38 16.55 6.83
N ARG A 69 -9.66 17.50 6.21
CA ARG A 69 -9.06 17.34 4.88
C ARG A 69 -8.14 16.11 4.80
N ARG A 70 -7.08 16.07 5.61
CA ARG A 70 -6.09 14.98 5.54
C ARG A 70 -6.55 13.69 6.20
N ARG A 71 -7.09 13.79 7.42
CA ARG A 71 -7.49 12.61 8.21
C ARG A 71 -8.64 11.85 7.58
N GLY A 72 -9.62 12.55 7.00
CA GLY A 72 -10.73 11.88 6.31
C GLY A 72 -10.27 11.16 5.05
N TRP A 73 -9.42 11.79 4.22
CA TRP A 73 -8.88 11.11 3.04
C TRP A 73 -8.00 9.91 3.41
N LEU A 74 -7.16 10.03 4.45
CA LEU A 74 -6.32 8.94 4.94
C LEU A 74 -7.16 7.74 5.38
N LEU A 75 -8.23 7.98 6.15
CA LEU A 75 -9.15 6.92 6.58
C LEU A 75 -9.88 6.28 5.40
N ILE A 76 -10.33 7.08 4.43
CA ILE A 76 -10.99 6.55 3.22
C ILE A 76 -10.04 5.64 2.45
N THR A 77 -8.83 6.11 2.13
CA THR A 77 -7.84 5.31 1.38
C THR A 77 -7.43 4.06 2.16
N GLN A 78 -7.27 4.18 3.48
CA GLN A 78 -6.93 3.06 4.36
C GLN A 78 -8.01 1.97 4.33
N LEU A 79 -9.29 2.35 4.48
CA LEU A 79 -10.41 1.41 4.46
C LEU A 79 -10.52 0.70 3.11
N PHE A 80 -10.35 1.44 2.00
CA PHE A 80 -10.34 0.83 0.68
C PHE A 80 -9.23 -0.20 0.52
N LEU A 81 -8.03 0.09 1.00
CA LEU A 81 -6.90 -0.85 0.93
C LEU A 81 -7.11 -2.06 1.83
N LEU A 82 -7.59 -1.84 3.04
CA LEU A 82 -7.88 -2.89 4.01
C LEU A 82 -8.95 -3.87 3.52
N VAL A 83 -9.92 -3.40 2.74
CA VAL A 83 -10.92 -4.26 2.08
C VAL A 83 -10.36 -4.90 0.81
N SER A 84 -9.60 -4.16 0.01
CA SER A 84 -9.14 -4.64 -1.31
C SER A 84 -8.06 -5.71 -1.23
N ILE A 85 -7.14 -5.64 -0.25
CA ILE A 85 -6.02 -6.59 -0.14
C ILE A 85 -6.50 -8.02 0.19
N PRO A 86 -7.38 -8.26 1.18
CA PRO A 86 -7.89 -9.60 1.46
C PRO A 86 -8.65 -10.23 0.29
N LEU A 87 -9.26 -9.41 -0.59
CA LEU A 87 -9.99 -9.91 -1.75
C LEU A 87 -9.10 -10.70 -2.72
N PHE A 88 -7.78 -10.44 -2.79
CA PHE A 88 -6.87 -11.27 -3.59
C PHE A 88 -6.94 -12.73 -3.20
N GLY A 89 -7.10 -13.00 -1.91
CA GLY A 89 -7.22 -14.33 -1.34
C GLY A 89 -8.43 -15.13 -1.79
N LEU A 90 -9.44 -14.48 -2.38
CA LEU A 90 -10.67 -15.14 -2.84
C LEU A 90 -10.60 -15.60 -4.30
N PHE A 91 -9.61 -15.11 -5.06
CA PHE A 91 -9.47 -15.38 -6.48
C PHE A 91 -8.40 -16.43 -6.77
N LYS A 92 -8.54 -17.13 -7.90
CA LYS A 92 -7.55 -18.12 -8.35
C LYS A 92 -6.81 -17.56 -9.58
N PRO A 93 -5.48 -17.37 -9.52
CA PRO A 93 -4.72 -16.81 -10.65
C PRO A 93 -4.88 -17.56 -11.97
N ALA A 94 -5.12 -18.86 -11.92
CA ALA A 94 -5.35 -19.70 -13.09
C ALA A 94 -6.61 -19.30 -13.90
N PHE A 95 -7.64 -18.75 -13.25
CA PHE A 95 -8.93 -18.43 -13.89
C PHE A 95 -9.23 -16.92 -13.91
N ASP A 96 -8.79 -16.19 -12.88
CA ASP A 96 -9.25 -14.83 -12.59
C ASP A 96 -8.17 -13.75 -12.81
N ILE A 97 -7.17 -14.00 -13.64
CA ILE A 97 -6.00 -13.12 -13.80
C ILE A 97 -6.35 -11.66 -14.13
N TRP A 98 -7.40 -11.44 -14.94
CA TRP A 98 -7.89 -10.11 -15.29
C TRP A 98 -8.56 -9.41 -14.10
N THR A 99 -9.33 -10.14 -13.30
CA THR A 99 -9.94 -9.64 -12.06
C THR A 99 -8.86 -9.25 -11.06
N ILE A 100 -7.81 -10.07 -10.94
CA ILE A 100 -6.65 -9.79 -10.08
C ILE A 100 -5.90 -8.55 -10.58
N ALA A 101 -5.73 -8.39 -11.89
CA ALA A 101 -5.10 -7.20 -12.47
C ALA A 101 -5.93 -5.93 -12.20
N TYR A 102 -7.26 -6.01 -12.32
CA TYR A 102 -8.15 -4.91 -11.98
C TYR A 102 -8.05 -4.54 -10.50
N LEU A 103 -8.14 -5.54 -9.61
CA LEU A 103 -8.03 -5.35 -8.17
C LEU A 103 -6.66 -4.76 -7.77
N ALA A 104 -5.58 -5.25 -8.36
CA ALA A 104 -4.24 -4.70 -8.15
C ALA A 104 -4.10 -3.26 -8.66
N THR A 105 -4.78 -2.91 -9.76
CA THR A 105 -4.87 -1.52 -10.22
C THR A 105 -5.61 -0.63 -9.23
N VAL A 106 -6.72 -1.12 -8.67
CA VAL A 106 -7.48 -0.42 -7.62
C VAL A 106 -6.62 -0.20 -6.38
N VAL A 107 -5.90 -1.24 -5.91
CA VAL A 107 -4.98 -1.14 -4.77
C VAL A 107 -3.86 -0.14 -5.07
N ALA A 108 -3.25 -0.19 -6.26
CA ALA A 108 -2.21 0.76 -6.66
C ALA A 108 -2.71 2.21 -6.66
N PHE A 109 -3.92 2.43 -7.19
CA PHE A 109 -4.54 3.75 -7.22
C PHE A 109 -4.80 4.28 -5.81
N PHE A 110 -5.44 3.50 -4.93
CA PHE A 110 -5.73 3.93 -3.57
C PHE A 110 -4.45 4.08 -2.72
N SER A 111 -3.44 3.23 -2.93
CA SER A 111 -2.13 3.37 -2.29
C SER A 111 -1.42 4.65 -2.73
N ALA A 112 -1.43 4.96 -4.03
CA ALA A 112 -0.86 6.22 -4.53
C ALA A 112 -1.62 7.44 -3.98
N CYS A 113 -2.95 7.35 -3.83
CA CYS A 113 -3.75 8.37 -3.15
C CYS A 113 -3.36 8.54 -1.69
N GLN A 114 -3.17 7.43 -0.96
CA GLN A 114 -2.75 7.46 0.44
C GLN A 114 -1.39 8.13 0.59
N ASP A 115 -0.43 7.83 -0.27
CA ASP A 115 0.90 8.46 -0.26
C ASP A 115 0.82 9.97 -0.45
N ILE A 116 -0.01 10.47 -1.39
CA ILE A 116 -0.21 11.92 -1.57
C ILE A 116 -0.71 12.57 -0.28
N VAL A 117 -1.72 11.98 0.34
CA VAL A 117 -2.36 12.51 1.55
C VAL A 117 -1.37 12.52 2.71
N LEU A 118 -0.55 11.48 2.84
CA LEU A 118 0.48 11.36 3.87
C LEU A 118 1.64 12.33 3.68
N ASP A 119 2.12 12.49 2.45
CA ASP A 119 3.16 13.46 2.13
C ASP A 119 2.72 14.88 2.51
N ALA A 120 1.48 15.24 2.20
CA ALA A 120 0.91 16.53 2.57
C ALA A 120 0.64 16.66 4.08
N TYR A 121 0.11 15.61 4.72
CA TYR A 121 -0.14 15.60 6.16
C TYR A 121 1.14 15.76 6.97
N ARG A 122 2.23 15.11 6.55
CA ARG A 122 3.54 15.23 7.18
C ARG A 122 4.10 16.65 7.10
N ARG A 123 3.97 17.30 5.93
CA ARG A 123 4.33 18.71 5.74
C ARG A 123 3.54 19.65 6.63
N GLU A 124 2.27 19.36 6.90
CA GLU A 124 1.43 20.15 7.80
C GLU A 124 1.72 19.88 9.29
N LEU A 125 2.24 18.69 9.63
CA LEU A 125 2.49 18.27 11.02
C LEU A 125 3.84 18.73 11.57
N LEU A 126 4.89 18.67 10.76
CA LEU A 126 6.27 18.92 11.15
C LEU A 126 6.69 20.36 10.87
N ILE A 127 7.51 20.92 11.76
CA ILE A 127 8.14 22.23 11.59
C ILE A 127 9.34 22.06 10.64
N ASP A 128 9.79 23.11 9.95
CA ASP A 128 10.88 23.03 8.96
C ASP A 128 12.15 22.36 9.49
N ALA A 129 12.51 22.61 10.76
CA ALA A 129 13.64 21.98 11.42
C ALA A 129 13.46 20.46 11.66
N GLU A 130 12.22 19.98 11.76
CA GLU A 130 11.88 18.57 12.00
C GLU A 130 11.63 17.80 10.69
N LEU A 131 11.40 18.48 9.57
CA LEU A 131 11.06 17.85 8.28
C LEU A 131 12.10 16.84 7.81
N GLY A 132 13.40 17.16 7.96
CA GLY A 132 14.49 16.27 7.55
C GLY A 132 14.48 14.94 8.32
N LEU A 133 14.40 15.03 9.65
CA LEU A 133 14.32 13.85 10.52
C LEU A 133 13.02 13.08 10.30
N GLY A 134 11.88 13.76 10.20
CA GLY A 134 10.59 13.13 9.97
C GLY A 134 10.52 12.40 8.62
N ASN A 135 11.16 12.94 7.58
CA ASN A 135 11.27 12.25 6.29
C ASN A 135 12.14 11.00 6.38
N ALA A 136 13.30 11.09 7.03
CA ALA A 136 14.16 9.93 7.21
C ALA A 136 13.46 8.81 7.99
N VAL A 137 12.78 9.15 9.08
CA VAL A 137 12.03 8.19 9.89
C VAL A 137 10.87 7.57 9.11
N HIS A 138 10.11 8.37 8.37
CA HIS A 138 9.03 7.89 7.52
C HIS A 138 9.53 6.90 6.45
N VAL A 139 10.59 7.25 5.71
CA VAL A 139 11.16 6.40 4.66
C VAL A 139 11.72 5.10 5.24
N ASN A 140 12.34 5.14 6.42
CA ASN A 140 12.80 3.92 7.07
C ASN A 140 11.62 3.03 7.51
N ALA A 141 10.58 3.60 8.11
CA ALA A 141 9.37 2.85 8.46
C ALA A 141 8.69 2.23 7.24
N TYR A 142 8.63 2.99 6.14
CA TYR A 142 8.12 2.54 4.85
C TYR A 142 8.89 1.33 4.31
N LYS A 143 10.23 1.37 4.33
CA LYS A 143 11.06 0.25 3.90
C LYS A 143 10.94 -0.96 4.81
N ILE A 144 10.86 -0.74 6.13
CA ILE A 144 10.68 -1.80 7.12
C ILE A 144 9.33 -2.51 6.91
N ALA A 145 8.27 -1.78 6.54
CA ALA A 145 6.99 -2.40 6.19
C ALA A 145 7.12 -3.42 5.06
N GLY A 146 8.04 -3.22 4.12
CA GLY A 146 8.30 -4.16 3.04
C GLY A 146 8.77 -5.55 3.48
N LEU A 147 9.29 -5.69 4.71
CA LEU A 147 9.63 -6.99 5.28
C LEU A 147 8.39 -7.86 5.52
N ILE A 148 7.21 -7.27 5.69
CA ILE A 148 5.99 -8.04 5.90
C ILE A 148 5.55 -8.72 4.60
N PRO A 149 5.29 -8.01 3.48
CA PRO A 149 4.92 -8.67 2.22
C PRO A 149 6.10 -9.42 1.59
N GLY A 150 7.32 -8.91 1.72
CA GLY A 150 8.52 -9.46 1.10
C GLY A 150 9.23 -10.57 1.88
N SER A 151 8.85 -10.84 3.13
CA SER A 151 9.46 -11.93 3.92
C SER A 151 8.44 -12.68 4.73
N LEU A 152 7.77 -12.04 5.71
CA LEU A 152 6.82 -12.72 6.59
C LEU A 152 5.70 -13.42 5.80
N SER A 153 5.11 -12.72 4.83
CA SER A 153 3.99 -13.24 4.04
C SER A 153 4.42 -14.39 3.14
N LEU A 154 5.65 -14.38 2.62
CA LEU A 154 6.18 -15.49 1.82
C LEU A 154 6.45 -16.72 2.67
N ILE A 155 7.02 -16.54 3.87
CA ILE A 155 7.20 -17.64 4.83
C ILE A 155 5.84 -18.23 5.24
N LEU A 156 4.84 -17.38 5.47
CA LEU A 156 3.49 -17.85 5.78
C LEU A 156 2.86 -18.60 4.60
N ALA A 157 3.16 -18.24 3.36
CA ALA A 157 2.65 -18.92 2.18
C ALA A 157 3.15 -20.36 2.03
N ASP A 158 4.31 -20.70 2.62
CA ASP A 158 4.80 -22.08 2.65
C ASP A 158 4.00 -22.98 3.63
N HIS A 159 3.28 -22.37 4.57
CA HIS A 159 2.57 -23.08 5.64
C HIS A 159 1.04 -22.89 5.62
N MET A 160 0.54 -21.88 4.91
CA MET A 160 -0.86 -21.47 4.92
C MET A 160 -1.36 -21.18 3.50
N ALA A 161 -2.68 -21.29 3.31
CA ALA A 161 -3.30 -20.87 2.06
C ALA A 161 -3.12 -19.36 1.83
N TRP A 162 -2.95 -18.97 0.57
CA TRP A 162 -2.81 -17.57 0.14
C TRP A 162 -3.92 -16.66 0.64
N SER A 163 -5.14 -17.18 0.80
CA SER A 163 -6.26 -16.44 1.39
C SER A 163 -5.95 -15.92 2.79
N SER A 164 -5.42 -16.78 3.65
CA SER A 164 -4.99 -16.43 5.00
C SER A 164 -3.78 -15.50 4.98
N VAL A 165 -2.83 -15.71 4.04
CA VAL A 165 -1.65 -14.83 3.89
C VAL A 165 -2.09 -13.40 3.61
N PHE A 166 -2.89 -13.16 2.56
CA PHE A 166 -3.37 -11.82 2.22
C PHE A 166 -4.18 -11.19 3.34
N MET A 167 -4.98 -11.97 4.06
CA MET A 167 -5.75 -11.49 5.22
C MET A 167 -4.83 -11.04 6.36
N ILE A 168 -3.83 -11.86 6.72
CA ILE A 168 -2.85 -11.53 7.76
C ILE A 168 -2.04 -10.29 7.35
N THR A 169 -1.57 -10.22 6.11
CA THR A 169 -0.82 -9.06 5.60
C THR A 169 -1.67 -7.78 5.65
N ALA A 170 -2.96 -7.85 5.33
CA ALA A 170 -3.86 -6.69 5.43
C ALA A 170 -4.07 -6.22 6.88
N LEU A 171 -4.11 -7.15 7.85
CA LEU A 171 -4.26 -6.80 9.27
C LEU A 171 -3.08 -5.98 9.82
N PHE A 172 -1.89 -6.08 9.23
CA PHE A 172 -0.76 -5.21 9.58
C PHE A 172 -0.96 -3.73 9.19
N MET A 173 -2.00 -3.41 8.42
CA MET A 173 -2.37 -2.02 8.16
C MET A 173 -3.14 -1.37 9.32
N LEU A 174 -3.72 -2.15 10.25
CA LEU A 174 -4.47 -1.65 11.41
C LEU A 174 -3.54 -1.17 12.53
#